data_AF-A0A7V0U4P5-F1
#
_entry.id   AF-A0A7V0U4P5-F1
#
_cell.length_a   1.000
_cell.length_b   1.000
_cell.length_c   1.000
_cell.angle_alpha   90.00
_cell.angle_beta   90.00
_cell.angle_gamma   90.00
#
_symmetry.space_group_name_H-M   'P 1'
#
loop_
_entity.id
_entity.type
_entity.pdbx_description
1 polymer ?
#
loop_
_entity_poly.entity_id
_entity_poly.type
_entity_poly.pdbx_seq_one_letter_code
_entity_poly.pdbx_strand_id
1 'polypeptide(L)' 'MRMLMYSKALYASWIYYSADRVLFDAGEGASSILGNKAFAVQRIFLSHGHADHIAGLIG' A
#
# COMPACT_ATOMS: atom_id res chain seq x y z
N MET A 1 -11.49 10.10 5.15
CA MET A 1 -11.53 8.67 4.78
C MET A 1 -10.52 7.91 5.64
N ARG A 2 -10.99 6.90 6.39
CA ARG A 2 -10.16 6.17 7.38
C ARG A 2 -9.34 5.03 6.78
N MET A 3 -9.73 4.57 5.59
CA MET A 3 -9.10 3.49 4.85
C MET A 3 -9.12 3.81 3.35
N LEU A 4 -7.99 3.65 2.67
CA LEU A 4 -7.86 3.73 1.21
C LEU A 4 -7.23 2.43 0.74
N MET A 5 -7.79 1.80 -0.29
CA MET A 5 -7.33 0.47 -0.71
C MET A 5 -7.50 0.25 -2.21
N TYR A 6 -6.70 -0.66 -2.73
CA TYR A 6 -6.85 -1.24 -4.04
C TYR A 6 -6.49 -2.73 -3.96
N SER A 7 -7.28 -3.59 -4.59
CA SER A 7 -6.97 -5.01 -4.70
C SER A 7 -7.51 -5.58 -6.00
N LYS A 8 -6.60 -6.18 -6.76
CA LYS A 8 -6.88 -6.97 -7.95
C LYS A 8 -5.93 -8.18 -7.93
N ALA A 9 -6.51 -9.37 -7.78
CA ALA A 9 -5.75 -10.62 -7.62
C ALA A 9 -4.70 -10.80 -8.72
N LEU A 10 -3.46 -11.12 -8.33
CA LEU A 10 -2.29 -11.30 -9.21
C LEU A 10 -1.78 -10.01 -9.90
N TYR A 11 -2.36 -8.84 -9.61
CA TYR A 11 -1.92 -7.57 -10.20
C TYR A 11 -1.38 -6.60 -9.13
N ALA A 12 -2.21 -6.21 -8.17
CA ALA A 12 -1.77 -5.36 -7.06
C ALA A 12 -2.77 -5.38 -5.90
N SER A 13 -2.25 -5.43 -4.67
CA SER A 13 -3.01 -5.35 -3.42
C SER A 13 -2.29 -4.46 -2.42
N TRP A 14 -3.02 -3.52 -1.81
CA TRP A 14 -2.55 -2.70 -0.70
C TRP A 14 -3.72 -2.02 0.02
N ILE A 15 -3.54 -1.74 1.31
CA ILE A 15 -4.50 -1.04 2.16
C ILE A 15 -3.77 -0.03 3.03
N TYR A 16 -4.09 1.26 2.86
CA TYR A 16 -3.67 2.32 3.76
C TYR A 16 -4.73 2.58 4.83
N TYR A 17 -4.39 2.27 6.09
CA TYR A 17 -5.21 2.57 7.26
C TYR A 17 -4.68 3.82 7.97
N SER A 18 -5.38 4.95 7.79
CA SER A 18 -4.86 6.27 8.15
C SER A 18 -4.89 6.55 9.65
N ALA A 19 -5.72 5.86 10.43
CA ALA A 19 -5.80 6.08 11.88
C ALA A 19 -4.49 5.70 12.59
N ASP A 20 -3.83 4.62 12.15
CA ASP A 20 -2.57 4.16 12.73
C ASP A 20 -1.35 4.46 11.84
N ARG A 21 -1.56 5.13 10.70
CA ARG A 21 -0.52 5.43 9.70
C ARG A 21 0.19 4.17 9.20
N VAL A 22 -0.59 3.12 8.93
CA VAL A 22 -0.10 1.81 8.50
C VAL A 22 -0.50 1.54 7.06
N LEU A 23 0.44 1.00 6.29
CA LEU A 23 0.21 0.41 4.98
C LEU A 23 0.35 -1.12 5.08
N PHE A 24 -0.69 -1.86 4.71
CA PHE A 24 -0.64 -3.31 4.55
C PHE A 24 -0.46 -3.64 3.08
N ASP A 25 0.62 -4.35 2.75
CA ASP A 25 1.12 -4.57 1.41
C ASP A 25 1.36 -3.27 0.60
N ALA A 26 2.12 -3.39 -0.46
CA ALA A 26 2.50 -2.27 -1.31
C ALA A 26 2.59 -2.75 -2.76
N GLY A 27 1.48 -3.27 -3.29
CA GLY A 27 1.35 -3.56 -4.72
C GLY A 27 1.53 -2.32 -5.61
N GLU A 28 1.66 -2.55 -6.91
CA GLU A 28 1.83 -1.48 -7.90
C GLU A 28 0.80 -0.34 -7.74
N GLY A 29 1.25 0.90 -7.93
CA GLY A 29 0.40 2.10 -7.87
C GLY A 29 0.11 2.63 -6.46
N ALA A 30 0.58 1.96 -5.40
CA ALA A 30 0.39 2.42 -4.01
C ALA A 30 0.88 3.87 -3.81
N SER A 31 2.12 4.19 -4.20
CA SER A 31 2.69 5.53 -4.07
C SER A 31 1.94 6.58 -4.92
N SER A 32 1.62 6.24 -6.17
CA SER A 32 0.94 7.12 -7.11
C SER A 32 -0.47 7.49 -6.63
N ILE A 33 -1.20 6.52 -6.05
CA ILE A 33 -2.57 6.73 -5.56
C ILE A 33 -2.57 7.41 -4.18
N LEU A 34 -1.61 7.09 -3.30
CA LEU A 34 -1.44 7.78 -2.02
C LEU A 34 -1.00 9.24 -2.19
N GLY A 35 -0.18 9.51 -3.20
CA GLY A 35 0.45 10.81 -3.42
C GLY A 35 1.14 11.30 -2.15
N ASN A 36 0.85 12.55 -1.75
CA ASN A 36 1.41 13.14 -0.53
C ASN A 36 1.04 12.39 0.77
N LYS A 37 0.04 11.50 0.76
CA LYS A 37 -0.26 10.65 1.94
C LYS A 37 0.80 9.59 2.19
N ALA A 38 1.63 9.25 1.19
CA ALA A 38 2.74 8.30 1.36
C ALA A 38 3.71 8.77 2.46
N PHE A 39 3.96 10.07 2.57
CA PHE A 39 4.77 10.66 3.66
C PHE A 39 4.18 10.49 5.05
N ALA A 40 2.88 10.20 5.16
CA ALA A 40 2.24 9.94 6.45
C ALA A 40 2.39 8.48 6.90
N VAL A 41 2.80 7.55 6.03
CA VAL A 41 2.99 6.14 6.37
C VAL A 41 4.18 6.00 7.33
N GLN A 42 3.97 5.30 8.45
CA GLN A 42 5.02 5.06 9.45
C GLN A 42 5.51 3.61 9.48
N ARG A 43 4.62 2.67 9.12
CA ARG A 43 4.92 1.23 9.10
C ARG A 43 4.28 0.60 7.89
N ILE A 44 5.03 -0.31 7.26
CA ILE A 44 4.55 -1.17 6.19
C ILE A 44 4.61 -2.61 6.68
N PHE A 45 3.49 -3.32 6.65
CA PHE A 45 3.43 -4.76 6.91
C PHE A 45 3.17 -5.49 5.61
N LEU A 46 4.10 -6.34 5.21
CA LEU A 46 3.95 -7.18 4.02
C LEU A 46 3.40 -8.53 4.45
N SER A 47 2.32 -8.98 3.83
CA SER A 47 1.74 -10.30 4.05
C SER A 47 2.65 -11.40 3.50
N HIS A 48 3.23 -11.19 2.31
CA HIS A 48 4.20 -12.06 1.66
C HIS A 48 4.91 -11.32 0.50
N GLY A 49 5.86 -11.99 -0.17
CA GLY A 49 6.76 -11.38 -1.16
C GLY A 49 6.37 -11.54 -2.62
N HIS A 50 5.11 -11.83 -2.96
CA HIS A 50 4.70 -11.82 -4.37
C HIS A 50 4.67 -10.40 -4.92
N ALA A 51 4.91 -10.25 -6.23
CA ALA A 51 5.06 -8.95 -6.88
C ALA A 51 3.83 -8.05 -6.69
N ASP A 52 2.62 -8.63 -6.74
CA ASP A 52 1.36 -7.92 -6.51
C ASP A 52 1.21 -7.38 -5.08
N HIS A 53 2.11 -7.72 -4.16
CA HIS A 53 2.13 -7.20 -2.78
C HIS A 53 3.34 -6.30 -2.48
N ILE A 54 4.35 -6.21 -3.35
CA ILE A 54 5.60 -5.48 -3.04
C ILE A 54 6.09 -4.51 -4.13
N ALA A 55 5.57 -4.60 -5.35
CA ALA A 55 6.11 -3.86 -6.50
C ALA A 55 6.03 -2.32 -6.36
N GLY A 56 5.11 -1.81 -5.55
CA GLY A 56 4.92 -0.38 -5.28
C GLY A 56 5.84 0.20 -4.21
N LEU A 57 6.73 -0.57 -3.58
CA LEU A 57 7.66 -0.07 -2.54
C LEU A 57 8.73 0.88 -3.07
N ILE A 58 9.13 0.75 -4.33
CA ILE A 58 10.22 1.54 -4.94
C ILE A 58 9.70 2.88 -5.50
N GLY A 59 8.39 3.02 -5.66
CA GLY A 59 7.75 4.16 -6.33
C GLY A 59 7.43 5.36 -5.46
#